data_AF-A0A964Z7Q2-F1
#
_entry.id   AF-A0A964Z7Q2-F1
#
_cell.length_a   1.000
_cell.length_b   1.000
_cell.length_c   1.000
_cell.angle_alpha   90.00
_cell.angle_beta   90.00
_cell.angle_gamma   90.00
#
_symmetry.space_group_name_H-M   'P 1'
#
loop_
_entity.id
_entity.type
_entity.pdbx_description
1 polymer ?
#
loop_
_entity_poly.entity_id
_entity_poly.type
_entity_poly.pdbx_seq_one_letter_code
_entity_poly.pdbx_strand_id
1 'polypeptide(L)'
;MTAKRRNLLDALPRSVVILLSSLVAIVIALLICGVILLVTGKDPIAAYRTILETGATGTKLLETLKRSTPLILSACAVAIGFKMNLFNIGVEGQYLFAALIAAESATHISAPPIVHVTVVLLIACAAGAFWASIAAFLKITRGINEVISTIMLN
;
A
#
# COMPACT_ATOMS: atom_id res chain seq x y z
N MET A 1 13.35 -33.24 26.38
CA MET A 1 12.95 -32.00 27.09
C MET A 1 14.10 -31.00 27.00
N THR A 2 14.10 -30.16 25.97
CA THR A 2 15.10 -29.09 25.78
C THR A 2 14.64 -27.84 26.52
N ALA A 3 15.45 -27.35 27.47
CA ALA A 3 15.20 -26.10 28.17
C ALA A 3 15.15 -24.96 27.15
N LYS A 4 13.95 -24.42 26.90
CA LYS A 4 13.74 -23.23 26.08
C LYS A 4 14.55 -22.09 26.72
N ARG A 5 15.69 -21.71 26.12
CA ARG A 5 16.45 -20.52 26.55
C ARG A 5 15.47 -19.36 26.55
N ARG A 6 15.13 -18.83 27.73
CA ARG A 6 14.30 -17.63 27.86
C ARG A 6 15.10 -16.49 27.25
N ASN A 7 14.67 -16.01 26.08
CA ASN A 7 15.30 -14.86 25.46
C ASN A 7 15.00 -13.64 26.34
N LEU A 8 15.96 -12.69 26.43
CA LEU A 8 15.77 -11.44 27.19
C LEU A 8 14.53 -10.65 26.73
N LEU A 9 14.11 -10.86 25.48
CA LEU A 9 12.92 -10.26 24.87
C LEU A 9 11.60 -10.87 25.36
N ASP A 10 11.62 -12.09 25.91
CA ASP A 10 10.43 -12.78 26.44
C ASP A 10 9.96 -12.16 27.77
N ALA A 11 10.79 -11.32 28.41
CA ALA A 11 10.47 -10.62 29.65
C ALA A 11 9.80 -9.26 29.44
N LEU A 12 9.77 -8.76 28.19
CA LEU A 12 9.19 -7.45 27.86
C LEU A 12 7.77 -7.59 27.30
N PRO A 13 6.88 -6.60 27.52
CA PRO A 13 5.57 -6.61 26.90
C PRO A 13 5.68 -6.55 25.37
N ARG A 14 4.80 -7.25 24.67
CA ARG A 14 4.84 -7.43 23.20
C ARG A 14 4.87 -6.10 22.44
N SER A 15 4.20 -5.07 22.95
CA SER A 15 4.21 -3.71 22.39
C SER A 15 5.60 -3.06 22.41
N VAL A 16 6.37 -3.24 23.49
CA VAL A 16 7.74 -2.72 23.62
C VAL A 16 8.67 -3.44 22.67
N VAL A 17 8.53 -4.76 22.50
CA VAL A 17 9.31 -5.53 21.53
C VAL A 17 9.04 -5.05 20.09
N ILE A 18 7.78 -4.82 19.73
CA ILE A 18 7.40 -4.30 18.41
C ILE A 18 8.00 -2.90 18.20
N LEU A 19 7.83 -1.99 19.16
CA LEU A 19 8.35 -0.63 19.06
C LEU A 19 9.88 -0.60 18.92
N LEU A 20 10.58 -1.37 19.76
CA LEU A 20 12.05 -1.50 19.69
C LEU A 20 12.49 -2.06 18.35
N SER A 21 11.83 -3.12 17.85
CA SER A 21 12.18 -3.72 16.56
C SER A 21 12.01 -2.73 15.39
N SER A 22 10.94 -1.94 15.39
CA SER A 22 10.71 -0.89 14.39
C SER A 22 11.75 0.23 14.47
N LEU A 23 12.10 0.70 15.67
CA LEU A 23 13.13 1.72 15.85
C LEU A 23 14.50 1.23 15.37
N VAL A 24 14.89 0.00 15.72
CA VAL A 24 16.14 -0.61 15.27
C VAL A 24 16.16 -0.72 13.74
N ALA A 25 15.06 -1.15 13.12
CA ALA A 25 14.94 -1.24 11.66
C ALA A 25 15.11 0.14 10.99
N ILE A 26 14.52 1.20 11.54
CA ILE A 26 14.66 2.58 11.03
C ILE A 26 16.12 3.03 11.11
N VAL A 27 16.79 2.81 12.25
CA VAL A 27 18.19 3.21 12.43
C VAL A 27 19.09 2.48 11.43
N ILE A 28 18.91 1.16 11.27
CA ILE A 28 19.67 0.36 10.30
C ILE A 28 19.43 0.86 8.88
N ALA A 29 18.17 1.12 8.50
CA ALA A 29 17.83 1.63 7.18
C ALA A 29 18.50 2.99 6.90
N LEU A 30 18.46 3.91 7.87
CA LEU A 30 19.15 5.20 7.76
C LEU A 30 20.65 5.01 7.58
N LEU A 31 21.29 4.17 8.39
CA LEU A 31 22.73 3.89 8.25
C LEU A 31 23.08 3.34 6.86
N ILE A 32 22.33 2.36 6.37
CA ILE A 32 22.55 1.78 5.03
C ILE A 32 22.38 2.85 3.95
N CYS A 33 21.29 3.62 3.98
CA CYS A 33 21.09 4.72 3.03
C CYS A 33 22.21 5.76 3.10
N GLY A 34 22.72 6.04 4.30
CA GLY A 34 23.81 6.99 4.51
C GLY A 34 25.12 6.50 3.90
N VAL A 35 25.44 5.23 4.10
CA VAL A 35 26.61 4.60 3.45
C VAL A 35 26.48 4.68 1.92
N ILE A 36 25.30 4.39 1.37
CA ILE A 36 25.07 4.49 -0.09
C ILE A 36 25.29 5.93 -0.59
N LEU A 37 24.79 6.93 0.13
CA LEU A 37 24.98 8.33 -0.23
C LEU A 37 26.45 8.73 -0.19
N LEU A 38 27.19 8.32 0.84
CA LEU A 38 28.64 8.55 0.94
C LEU A 38 29.41 7.92 -0.22
N VAL A 39 29.09 6.66 -0.57
CA VAL A 39 29.71 5.95 -1.71
C VAL A 39 29.41 6.66 -3.04
N THR A 40 28.26 7.31 -3.15
CA THR A 40 27.86 8.09 -4.34
C THR A 40 28.41 9.54 -4.31
N GLY A 41 29.21 9.91 -3.29
CA GLY A 41 29.78 11.24 -3.14
C GLY A 41 28.79 12.32 -2.68
N LYS A 42 27.63 11.93 -2.12
CA LYS A 42 26.62 12.86 -1.58
C LYS A 42 26.69 12.90 -0.05
N ASP A 43 26.49 14.08 0.53
CA ASP A 43 26.41 14.24 1.99
C ASP A 43 25.08 13.66 2.54
N PRO A 44 25.12 12.61 3.39
CA PRO A 44 23.93 12.06 4.01
C PRO A 44 23.24 13.02 4.97
N ILE A 45 24.01 13.85 5.69
CA ILE A 45 23.44 14.75 6.71
C ILE A 45 22.60 15.83 6.02
N ALA A 46 23.13 16.45 4.95
CA ALA A 46 22.35 17.36 4.12
C ALA A 46 21.08 16.70 3.53
N ALA A 47 21.18 15.46 3.08
CA ALA A 47 20.03 14.72 2.54
C ALA A 47 18.95 14.48 3.61
N TYR A 48 19.32 14.04 4.82
CA TYR A 48 18.37 13.86 5.92
C TYR A 48 17.77 15.16 6.42
N ARG A 49 18.56 16.25 6.50
CA ARG A 49 18.03 17.58 6.81
C ARG A 49 16.99 18.01 5.79
N THR A 50 17.27 17.82 4.50
CA THR A 50 16.32 18.13 3.43
C THR A 50 15.02 17.34 3.61
N ILE A 51 15.09 16.05 3.95
CA ILE A 51 13.89 15.24 4.22
C ILE A 51 13.07 15.81 5.39
N LEU A 52 13.72 16.20 6.48
CA LEU A 52 13.04 16.75 7.67
C LEU A 52 12.43 18.13 7.42
N GLU A 53 13.18 19.01 6.75
CA GLU A 53 12.78 20.40 6.49
C GLU A 53 11.70 20.48 5.41
N THR A 54 11.84 19.71 4.33
CA THR A 54 10.92 19.78 3.18
C THR A 54 9.76 18.78 3.28
N GLY A 55 9.94 17.66 3.98
CA GLY A 55 8.96 16.58 4.04
C GLY A 55 7.64 16.97 4.69
N ALA A 56 7.65 17.92 5.62
CA ALA A 56 6.46 18.42 6.31
C ALA A 56 5.95 19.78 5.78
N THR A 57 6.53 20.30 4.69
CA THR A 57 6.03 21.53 4.06
C THR A 57 4.69 21.31 3.39
N GLY A 58 3.80 22.30 3.41
CA GLY A 58 2.40 22.13 3.00
C GLY A 58 2.18 21.51 1.61
N THR A 59 3.04 21.80 0.62
CA THR A 59 2.94 21.22 -0.73
C THR A 59 3.36 19.75 -0.78
N LYS A 60 4.45 19.39 -0.09
CA LYS A 60 4.93 18.00 -0.02
C LYS A 60 4.03 17.15 0.87
N LEU A 61 3.54 17.71 1.96
CA LEU A 61 2.56 17.07 2.82
C LEU A 61 1.26 16.76 2.06
N LEU A 62 0.77 17.69 1.24
CA LEU A 62 -0.40 17.45 0.40
C LEU A 62 -0.15 16.32 -0.61
N GLU A 63 1.02 16.28 -1.24
CA GLU A 63 1.40 15.19 -2.16
C GLU A 63 1.48 13.85 -1.42
N THR A 64 2.06 13.81 -0.23
CA THR A 64 2.09 12.62 0.63
C THR A 64 0.68 12.15 0.94
N LEU A 65 -0.21 13.05 1.34
CA LEU A 65 -1.61 12.74 1.63
C LEU A 65 -2.36 12.22 0.39
N LYS A 66 -2.15 12.86 -0.76
CA LYS A 66 -2.74 12.43 -2.04
C LYS A 66 -2.34 11.01 -2.40
N ARG A 67 -1.08 10.63 -2.17
CA ARG A 67 -0.59 9.26 -2.42
C ARG A 67 -0.97 8.27 -1.34
N SER A 68 -0.96 8.68 -0.07
CA SER A 68 -1.25 7.77 1.05
C SER A 68 -2.73 7.43 1.15
N THR A 69 -3.62 8.35 0.77
CA THR A 69 -5.08 8.13 0.84
C THR A 69 -5.53 6.88 0.07
N PRO A 70 -5.23 6.72 -1.24
CA PRO A 70 -5.60 5.49 -1.95
C PRO A 70 -4.93 4.26 -1.36
N LEU A 71 -3.66 4.35 -0.93
CA LEU A 71 -2.95 3.22 -0.31
C LEU A 71 -3.61 2.75 1.00
N ILE A 72 -4.07 3.67 1.85
CA ILE A 72 -4.78 3.35 3.09
C ILE A 72 -6.13 2.70 2.78
N LEU A 73 -6.88 3.24 1.81
CA LEU A 73 -8.15 2.65 1.38
C LEU A 73 -7.94 1.24 0.78
N SER A 74 -6.90 1.05 -0.02
CA SER A 74 -6.51 -0.26 -0.54
C SER A 74 -6.15 -1.24 0.57
N ALA A 75 -5.40 -0.80 1.60
CA ALA A 75 -5.08 -1.64 2.75
C ALA A 75 -6.35 -2.09 3.53
N CYS A 76 -7.32 -1.18 3.70
CA CYS A 76 -8.61 -1.51 4.29
C CYS A 76 -9.38 -2.53 3.44
N ALA A 77 -9.37 -2.41 2.11
CA ALA A 77 -10.00 -3.38 1.21
C ALA A 77 -9.31 -4.76 1.27
N VAL A 78 -7.97 -4.80 1.29
CA VAL A 78 -7.18 -6.04 1.44
C VAL A 78 -7.51 -6.75 2.76
N ALA A 79 -7.70 -6.00 3.85
CA ALA A 79 -8.02 -6.58 5.16
C ALA A 79 -9.32 -7.41 5.14
N ILE A 80 -10.27 -7.09 4.26
CA ILE A 80 -11.49 -7.90 4.03
C ILE A 80 -11.13 -9.19 3.30
N GLY A 81 -10.28 -9.11 2.26
CA GLY A 81 -9.80 -10.29 1.52
C GLY A 81 -9.03 -11.28 2.39
N PHE A 82 -8.22 -10.79 3.33
CA PHE A 82 -7.52 -11.65 4.30
C PHE A 82 -8.44 -12.43 5.22
N LYS A 83 -9.65 -11.93 5.53
CA LYS A 83 -10.65 -12.72 6.28
C LYS A 83 -11.12 -13.96 5.50
N MET A 84 -10.96 -13.95 4.17
CA MET A 84 -11.28 -15.08 3.28
C MET A 84 -10.04 -15.89 2.89
N ASN A 85 -8.90 -15.67 3.54
CA ASN A 85 -7.59 -16.25 3.17
C ASN A 85 -7.17 -15.98 1.73
N LEU A 86 -7.62 -14.86 1.13
CA LEU A 86 -7.22 -14.43 -0.19
C LEU A 86 -6.13 -13.37 -0.09
N PHE A 87 -4.99 -13.63 -0.72
CA PHE A 87 -3.85 -12.72 -0.70
C PHE A 87 -3.77 -11.92 -2.00
N ASN A 88 -4.55 -10.84 -2.07
CA ASN A 88 -4.60 -9.94 -3.24
C ASN A 88 -3.59 -8.79 -3.08
N ILE A 89 -2.52 -8.81 -3.88
CA ILE A 89 -1.50 -7.75 -3.89
C ILE A 89 -1.86 -6.63 -4.90
N GLY A 90 -2.61 -6.98 -5.95
CA GLY A 90 -2.91 -6.11 -7.10
C GLY A 90 -4.00 -5.06 -6.88
N VAL A 91 -4.24 -4.65 -5.63
CA VAL A 91 -5.32 -3.72 -5.30
C VAL A 91 -5.04 -2.31 -5.83
N GLU A 92 -3.78 -1.91 -5.95
CA GLU A 92 -3.39 -0.64 -6.55
C GLU A 92 -3.75 -0.60 -8.05
N GLY A 93 -3.41 -1.65 -8.81
CA GLY A 93 -3.82 -1.80 -10.21
C GLY A 93 -5.35 -1.82 -10.39
N GLN A 94 -6.07 -2.51 -9.50
CA GLN A 94 -7.54 -2.50 -9.48
C GLN A 94 -8.11 -1.09 -9.26
N TYR A 95 -7.51 -0.32 -8.34
CA TYR A 95 -7.88 1.07 -8.08
C TYR A 95 -7.59 1.97 -9.28
N LEU A 96 -6.41 1.86 -9.89
CA LEU A 96 -6.02 2.67 -11.05
C LEU A 96 -6.93 2.40 -12.25
N PHE A 97 -7.22 1.13 -12.54
CA PHE A 97 -8.16 0.76 -13.61
C PHE A 97 -9.56 1.31 -13.33
N ALA A 98 -10.08 1.14 -12.10
CA ALA A 98 -11.37 1.69 -11.70
C ALA A 98 -11.41 3.22 -11.82
N ALA A 99 -10.35 3.91 -11.42
CA ALA A 99 -10.24 5.37 -11.49
C ALA A 99 -10.26 5.87 -12.94
N LEU A 100 -9.59 5.17 -13.87
CA LEU A 100 -9.61 5.50 -15.29
C LEU A 100 -11.02 5.36 -15.87
N ILE A 101 -11.70 4.23 -15.62
CA ILE A 101 -13.06 4.00 -16.11
C ILE A 101 -14.06 4.98 -15.47
N ALA A 102 -13.87 5.32 -14.19
CA ALA A 102 -14.67 6.33 -13.51
C ALA A 102 -14.51 7.72 -14.13
N ALA A 103 -13.27 8.14 -14.41
CA ALA A 103 -12.98 9.43 -15.02
C ALA A 103 -13.60 9.54 -16.42
N GLU A 104 -13.50 8.50 -17.23
CA GLU A 104 -14.09 8.47 -18.58
C GLU A 104 -15.62 8.43 -18.54
N SER A 105 -16.22 7.61 -17.68
CA SER A 105 -17.69 7.53 -17.57
C SER A 105 -18.30 8.82 -17.01
N ALA A 106 -17.60 9.53 -16.12
CA ALA A 106 -18.04 10.81 -15.58
C ALA A 106 -18.22 11.90 -16.66
N THR A 107 -17.46 11.86 -17.76
CA THR A 107 -17.61 12.86 -18.84
C THR A 107 -18.84 12.61 -19.72
N HIS A 108 -19.36 11.38 -19.72
CA HIS A 108 -20.46 10.94 -20.58
C HIS A 108 -21.83 10.92 -19.89
N ILE A 109 -21.86 10.98 -18.56
CA ILE A 109 -23.10 10.88 -17.77
C ILE A 109 -23.55 12.28 -17.32
N SER A 110 -24.74 12.69 -17.75
CA SER A 110 -25.38 13.91 -17.25
C SER A 110 -26.50 13.55 -16.27
N ALA A 111 -26.34 13.96 -15.01
CA ALA A 111 -27.28 13.71 -13.94
C ALA A 111 -27.13 14.76 -12.83
N PRO A 112 -28.12 14.93 -11.94
CA PRO A 112 -27.97 15.78 -10.75
C PRO A 112 -26.73 15.39 -9.93
N PRO A 113 -26.05 16.34 -9.24
CA PRO A 113 -24.72 16.11 -8.67
C PRO A 113 -24.60 14.86 -7.80
N ILE A 114 -25.57 14.61 -6.92
CA ILE A 114 -25.57 13.43 -6.03
C ILE A 114 -25.69 12.14 -6.85
N VAL A 115 -26.64 12.10 -7.79
CA VAL A 115 -26.89 10.92 -8.64
C VAL A 115 -25.69 10.64 -9.54
N HIS A 116 -25.10 11.69 -10.12
CA HIS A 116 -23.89 11.58 -10.94
C HIS A 116 -22.77 10.88 -10.17
N VAL A 117 -22.42 11.39 -8.98
CA VAL A 117 -21.35 10.81 -8.16
C VAL A 117 -21.65 9.37 -7.77
N THR A 118 -22.89 9.07 -7.36
CA THR A 118 -23.28 7.70 -6.99
C THR A 118 -23.15 6.74 -8.18
N VAL A 119 -23.62 7.12 -9.36
CA VAL A 119 -23.55 6.27 -10.55
C VAL A 119 -22.10 6.03 -10.97
N VAL A 120 -21.28 7.07 -11.04
CA VAL A 120 -19.85 6.95 -11.38
C VAL A 120 -19.12 6.06 -10.37
N LEU A 121 -19.44 6.17 -9.08
CA LEU A 121 -18.86 5.33 -8.04
C LEU A 121 -19.26 3.85 -8.20
N LEU A 122 -20.50 3.55 -8.56
CA LEU A 122 -20.94 2.18 -8.86
C LEU A 122 -20.22 1.61 -10.09
N ILE A 123 -20.02 2.44 -11.13
CA ILE A 123 -19.24 2.05 -12.31
C ILE A 123 -17.79 1.74 -11.92
N ALA A 124 -17.17 2.57 -11.07
CA ALA A 124 -15.83 2.35 -10.55
C ALA A 124 -15.72 1.02 -9.78
N CYS A 125 -16.70 0.73 -8.91
CA CYS A 125 -16.77 -0.55 -8.19
C CYS A 125 -16.88 -1.74 -9.15
N ALA A 126 -17.72 -1.64 -10.19
CA ALA A 126 -17.86 -2.68 -11.19
C ALA A 126 -16.58 -2.88 -12.01
N ALA A 127 -15.89 -1.80 -12.39
CA ALA A 127 -14.62 -1.86 -13.11
C ALA A 127 -13.51 -2.50 -12.27
N GLY A 128 -13.40 -2.13 -10.99
CA GLY A 128 -12.44 -2.75 -10.06
C GLY A 128 -12.73 -4.24 -9.84
N ALA A 129 -14.02 -4.61 -9.68
CA ALA A 129 -14.45 -6.00 -9.57
C ALA A 129 -14.13 -6.80 -10.83
N PHE A 130 -14.34 -6.20 -12.01
CA PHE A 130 -13.95 -6.79 -13.28
C PHE A 130 -12.44 -7.03 -13.37
N TRP A 131 -11.61 -6.05 -13.00
CA TRP A 131 -10.15 -6.23 -12.99
C TRP A 131 -9.69 -7.34 -12.05
N ALA A 132 -10.26 -7.39 -10.83
CA ALA A 132 -10.00 -8.46 -9.86
C ALA A 132 -10.47 -9.84 -10.36
N SER A 133 -11.56 -9.88 -11.14
CA SER A 133 -12.11 -11.12 -11.67
C SER A 133 -11.16 -11.87 -12.59
N ILE A 134 -10.22 -11.18 -13.25
CA ILE A 134 -9.22 -11.81 -14.12
C ILE A 134 -8.33 -12.75 -13.29
N ALA A 135 -7.82 -12.27 -12.15
CA ALA A 135 -7.04 -13.08 -11.22
C ALA A 135 -7.87 -14.24 -10.64
N ALA A 136 -9.12 -13.97 -10.27
CA ALA A 136 -10.04 -14.99 -9.74
C ALA A 136 -10.33 -16.08 -10.76
N PHE A 137 -10.58 -15.71 -12.02
CA PHE A 137 -10.81 -16.65 -13.12
C PHE A 137 -9.60 -17.55 -13.33
N LEU A 138 -8.39 -17.00 -13.35
CA LEU A 138 -7.15 -17.77 -13.49
C LEU A 138 -6.92 -18.73 -12.31
N LYS A 139 -7.27 -18.32 -11.09
CA LYS A 139 -7.21 -19.20 -9.92
C LYS A 139 -8.18 -20.38 -10.04
N ILE A 140 -9.44 -20.11 -10.36
CA ILE A 140 -10.51 -21.12 -10.38
C ILE A 140 -10.34 -22.09 -11.56
N THR A 141 -9.95 -21.60 -12.74
CA THR A 141 -9.87 -22.42 -13.96
C THR A 141 -8.52 -23.10 -14.16
N ARG A 142 -7.42 -22.45 -13.77
CA ARG A 142 -6.06 -22.93 -14.06
C ARG A 142 -5.23 -23.22 -12.80
N GLY A 143 -5.78 -23.02 -11.60
CA GLY A 143 -5.05 -23.23 -10.35
C GLY A 143 -3.87 -22.28 -10.16
N ILE A 144 -3.83 -21.15 -10.88
CA ILE A 144 -2.76 -20.16 -10.72
C ILE A 144 -2.91 -19.50 -9.35
N ASN A 145 -1.79 -19.41 -8.61
CA ASN A 145 -1.77 -18.77 -7.31
C ASN A 145 -2.22 -17.29 -7.43
N GLU A 146 -3.21 -16.88 -6.64
CA GLU A 146 -3.72 -15.51 -6.63
C GLU A 146 -2.64 -14.46 -6.37
N VAL A 147 -1.60 -14.79 -5.62
CA VAL A 147 -0.49 -13.89 -5.32
C VAL A 147 0.21 -13.50 -6.61
N ILE A 148 0.50 -14.49 -7.46
CA ILE A 148 1.24 -14.27 -8.71
C ILE A 148 0.36 -13.51 -9.70
N SER A 149 -0.89 -13.96 -9.90
CA SER A 149 -1.77 -13.32 -10.87
C SER A 149 -2.13 -11.89 -10.48
N THR A 150 -2.28 -11.60 -9.19
CA THR A 150 -2.57 -10.23 -8.74
C THR A 150 -1.34 -9.31 -8.77
N ILE A 151 -0.12 -9.81 -8.55
CA ILE A 151 1.10 -9.00 -8.79
C ILE A 151 1.23 -8.64 -10.28
N MET A 152 0.97 -9.60 -11.19
CA MET A 152 1.09 -9.37 -12.63
C MET A 152 0.04 -8.39 -13.19
N LEU A 153 -1.08 -8.23 -12.50
CA LEU A 153 -2.16 -7.31 -12.86
C LEU A 153 -2.08 -5.96 -12.14
N ASN A 154 -1.04 -5.74 -11.33
CA ASN A 154 -0.83 -4.50 -10.59
C ASN A 154 -0.15 -3.42 -11.43
#